data_AF-A0AAV2I9N7-F1
#
_entry.id   AF-A0AAV2I9N7-F1
#
_cell.length_a   1.000
_cell.length_b   1.000
_cell.length_c   1.000
_cell.angle_alpha   90.00
_cell.angle_beta   90.00
_cell.angle_gamma   90.00
#
_symmetry.space_group_name_H-M   'P 1'
#
loop_
_entity.id
_entity.type
_entity.pdbx_description
1 polymer ?
#
loop_
_entity_poly.entity_id
_entity_poly.type
_entity_poly.pdbx_seq_one_letter_code
_entity_poly.pdbx_strand_id
1 'polypeptide(L)'
;MSGAPMLTGVDAIHVATVFEDCIDQLATLGRIMPTSFEFRPDALEIVRGELNQIVDCQVQLERRYQSVLIKKIEMLGVTKNPEKLLNIEKEVLNAGGDLKNSTHIFGRTLKQNPLTADNLNKIQDDRAYVENVVTATMTELVQNCSFESLIEAVRAEKQRKASLQSTIQKEQDGRKKVKELQKQLIDVKKEREVEVQQRKEMISHLKDQLQEMKAKTNMEGKYIKKCADVAVAQSQKKCFLTEKEMKDEIEKLHHKTDEENRAHKEILKYLQEHQSDLEKKLDFWIEKYETDKEAKQKELDTLKQTKAKDLEKLQELTKLYKEYEQIVVEDRIEKEKARRKAEQEAIELKASIKLQSWWRGVMVRKGFGPFGKKKKKRGKGKGKKKGKGKGGKKGKKK
;
A
#
# COMPACT_ATOMS: atom_id res chain seq x y z
N MET A 1 -15.90 -87.21 -67.43
CA MET A 1 -14.91 -88.28 -67.24
C MET A 1 -14.36 -88.61 -68.62
N SER A 2 -13.22 -88.03 -68.98
CA SER A 2 -12.49 -88.44 -70.18
C SER A 2 -11.95 -89.84 -69.88
N GLY A 3 -12.23 -90.84 -70.72
CA GLY A 3 -11.60 -92.16 -70.58
C GLY A 3 -10.09 -92.00 -70.55
N ALA A 4 -9.42 -92.78 -69.69
CA ALA A 4 -7.96 -92.81 -69.67
C ALA A 4 -7.47 -93.16 -71.09
N PRO A 5 -6.45 -92.47 -71.62
CA PRO A 5 -5.94 -92.75 -72.95
C PRO A 5 -5.42 -94.20 -72.98
N MET A 6 -6.03 -95.02 -73.85
CA MET A 6 -5.67 -96.43 -74.02
C MET A 6 -4.85 -96.61 -75.30
N LEU A 7 -3.80 -97.42 -75.21
CA LEU A 7 -3.01 -97.87 -76.34
C LEU A 7 -3.64 -99.13 -76.96
N THR A 8 -3.29 -99.42 -78.21
CA THR A 8 -3.56 -100.75 -78.75
C THR A 8 -2.70 -101.77 -78.01
N GLY A 9 -3.15 -103.02 -77.88
CA GLY A 9 -2.39 -104.04 -77.15
C GLY A 9 -0.98 -104.27 -77.73
N VAL A 10 -0.81 -104.14 -79.05
CA VAL A 10 0.50 -104.25 -79.72
C VAL A 10 1.39 -103.06 -79.35
N ASP A 11 0.86 -101.83 -79.40
CA ASP A 11 1.62 -100.64 -79.03
C ASP A 11 1.99 -100.64 -77.54
N ALA A 12 1.09 -101.10 -76.66
CA ALA A 12 1.35 -101.22 -75.24
C ALA A 12 2.51 -102.19 -74.95
N ILE A 13 2.58 -103.32 -75.65
CA ILE A 13 3.69 -104.28 -75.53
C ILE A 13 4.99 -103.67 -76.05
N HIS A 14 4.98 -103.01 -77.21
CA HIS A 14 6.18 -102.34 -77.73
C HIS A 14 6.72 -101.29 -76.76
N VAL A 15 5.87 -100.42 -76.20
CA VAL A 15 6.30 -99.42 -75.22
C VAL A 15 6.78 -100.06 -73.92
N ALA A 16 6.11 -101.12 -73.44
CA ALA A 16 6.53 -101.84 -72.24
C ALA A 16 7.93 -102.44 -72.38
N THR A 17 8.29 -103.01 -73.53
CA THR A 17 9.65 -103.56 -73.76
C THR A 17 10.73 -102.48 -73.70
N VAL A 18 10.44 -101.27 -74.17
CA VAL A 18 11.38 -100.13 -74.06
C VAL A 18 11.49 -99.66 -72.60
N PHE A 19 10.39 -99.67 -71.86
CA PHE A 19 10.40 -99.34 -70.43
C PHE A 19 11.13 -100.38 -69.58
N GLU A 20 11.04 -101.66 -69.93
CA GLU A 20 11.79 -102.73 -69.28
C GLU A 20 13.31 -102.49 -69.40
N ASP A 21 13.82 -102.24 -70.62
CA ASP A 21 15.23 -101.87 -70.83
C ASP A 21 15.62 -100.59 -70.08
N CYS A 22 14.73 -99.59 -70.06
CA CYS A 22 14.97 -98.35 -69.31
C CYS A 22 15.07 -98.60 -67.80
N ILE A 23 14.20 -99.43 -67.23
CA ILE A 23 14.23 -99.82 -65.81
C ILE A 23 15.53 -100.55 -65.50
N ASP A 24 15.96 -101.50 -66.34
CA ASP A 24 17.21 -102.23 -66.16
C ASP A 24 18.44 -101.31 -66.21
N GLN A 25 18.46 -100.35 -67.13
CA GLN A 25 19.51 -99.36 -67.22
C GLN A 25 19.52 -98.44 -66.00
N LEU A 26 18.36 -97.99 -65.53
CA LEU A 26 18.24 -97.23 -64.30
C LEU A 26 18.72 -98.08 -63.12
N ALA A 27 18.30 -99.34 -62.98
CA ALA A 27 18.71 -100.30 -61.94
C ALA A 27 20.23 -100.45 -61.90
N THR A 28 20.84 -100.63 -63.07
CA THR A 28 22.29 -100.71 -63.23
C THR A 28 22.97 -99.41 -62.80
N LEU A 29 22.45 -98.26 -63.25
CA LEU A 29 22.96 -96.95 -62.84
C LEU A 29 22.89 -96.76 -61.33
N GLY A 30 21.79 -97.16 -60.69
CA GLY A 30 21.60 -97.04 -59.24
C GLY A 30 22.56 -97.91 -58.41
N ARG A 31 23.09 -99.01 -58.99
CA ARG A 31 24.10 -99.88 -58.35
C ARG A 31 25.53 -99.38 -58.55
N ILE A 32 25.80 -98.73 -59.69
CA ILE A 32 27.13 -98.23 -60.05
C ILE A 32 27.36 -96.81 -59.50
N MET A 33 26.28 -96.04 -59.31
CA MET A 33 26.35 -94.68 -58.80
C MET A 33 26.66 -94.67 -57.31
N PRO A 34 27.69 -93.92 -56.86
CA PRO A 34 28.01 -93.81 -55.45
C PRO A 34 26.99 -92.92 -54.72
N THR A 35 26.54 -93.37 -53.54
CA THR A 35 25.81 -92.54 -52.57
C THR A 35 26.77 -91.74 -51.66
N SER A 36 28.04 -92.15 -51.61
CA SER A 36 29.13 -91.46 -50.91
C SER A 36 30.47 -91.68 -51.62
N PHE A 37 31.45 -90.80 -51.39
CA PHE A 37 32.80 -90.93 -51.97
C PHE A 37 33.74 -91.86 -51.19
N GLU A 38 33.25 -92.65 -50.22
CA GLU A 38 34.11 -93.49 -49.36
C GLU A 38 35.01 -94.46 -50.14
N PHE A 39 34.71 -94.74 -51.42
CA PHE A 39 35.44 -95.71 -52.24
C PHE A 39 36.02 -95.13 -53.56
N ARG A 40 36.08 -93.80 -53.74
CA ARG A 40 36.61 -93.14 -54.96
C ARG A 40 37.63 -92.03 -54.63
N PRO A 41 38.92 -92.39 -54.39
CA PRO A 41 39.96 -91.44 -53.97
C PRO A 41 40.25 -90.34 -55.01
N ASP A 42 40.22 -90.67 -56.30
CA ASP A 42 40.56 -89.73 -57.39
C ASP A 42 39.54 -88.57 -57.52
N ALA A 43 38.25 -88.85 -57.26
CA ALA A 43 37.19 -87.84 -57.28
C ALA A 43 37.26 -86.91 -56.05
N LEU A 44 37.69 -87.46 -54.91
CA LEU A 44 37.96 -86.69 -53.69
C LEU A 44 39.14 -85.74 -53.87
N GLU A 45 40.16 -86.10 -54.66
CA GLU A 45 41.36 -85.29 -54.87
C GLU A 45 41.07 -84.04 -55.71
N ILE A 46 40.26 -84.16 -56.76
CA ILE A 46 39.82 -83.02 -57.59
C ILE A 46 38.99 -82.03 -56.76
N VAL A 47 38.03 -82.53 -55.98
CA VAL A 47 37.20 -81.71 -55.08
C VAL A 47 38.05 -81.05 -54.01
N ARG A 48 38.98 -81.78 -53.42
CA ARG A 48 39.88 -81.28 -52.39
C ARG A 48 40.78 -80.16 -52.93
N GLY A 49 41.28 -80.27 -54.17
CA GLY A 49 42.11 -79.24 -54.78
C GLY A 49 41.41 -77.88 -54.93
N GLU A 50 40.21 -77.86 -55.52
CA GLU A 50 39.42 -76.64 -55.67
C GLU A 50 38.94 -76.09 -54.31
N LEU A 51 38.51 -76.99 -53.40
CA LEU A 51 38.05 -76.58 -52.08
C LEU A 51 39.19 -75.97 -51.26
N ASN A 52 40.38 -76.57 -51.30
CA ASN A 52 41.54 -76.09 -50.57
C ASN A 52 41.94 -74.68 -51.00
N GLN A 53 41.93 -74.37 -52.29
CA GLN A 53 42.23 -73.01 -52.78
C GLN A 53 41.26 -71.97 -52.21
N ILE A 54 39.97 -72.30 -52.16
CA ILE A 54 38.95 -71.39 -51.63
C ILE A 54 39.05 -71.28 -50.09
N VAL A 55 39.34 -72.39 -49.40
CA VAL A 55 39.62 -72.40 -47.96
C VAL A 55 40.83 -71.52 -47.64
N ASP A 56 41.92 -71.64 -48.40
CA ASP A 56 43.13 -70.84 -48.22
C ASP A 56 42.85 -69.35 -48.43
N CYS A 57 42.07 -69.00 -49.46
CA CYS A 57 41.64 -67.61 -49.69
C CYS A 57 40.79 -67.08 -48.52
N GLN A 58 39.87 -67.88 -47.99
CA GLN A 58 39.04 -67.52 -46.84
C GLN A 58 39.90 -67.28 -45.59
N VAL A 59 40.84 -68.18 -45.29
CA VAL A 59 41.76 -68.05 -44.15
C VAL A 59 42.64 -66.81 -44.28
N GLN A 60 43.10 -66.47 -45.49
CA GLN A 60 43.87 -65.25 -45.73
C GLN A 60 43.05 -63.98 -45.45
N LEU A 61 41.78 -63.95 -45.87
CA LEU A 61 40.88 -62.82 -45.61
C LEU A 61 40.52 -62.68 -44.13
N GLU A 62 40.34 -63.79 -43.42
CA GLU A 62 40.14 -63.79 -41.96
C GLU A 62 41.35 -63.20 -41.24
N ARG A 63 42.56 -63.61 -41.61
CA ARG A 63 43.81 -63.04 -41.08
C ARG A 63 43.94 -61.55 -41.37
N ARG A 64 43.60 -61.13 -42.59
CA ARG A 64 43.59 -59.70 -42.97
C ARG A 64 42.61 -58.90 -42.11
N TYR A 65 41.38 -59.39 -41.92
CA TYR A 65 40.38 -58.73 -41.09
C TYR A 65 40.83 -58.60 -39.63
N GLN A 66 41.37 -59.69 -39.05
CA GLN A 66 41.93 -59.66 -37.70
C GLN A 66 43.08 -58.66 -37.56
N SER A 67 44.00 -58.63 -38.54
CA SER A 67 45.12 -57.67 -38.54
C SER A 67 44.65 -56.21 -38.56
N VAL A 68 43.65 -55.88 -39.39
CA VAL A 68 43.10 -54.51 -39.47
C VAL A 68 42.34 -54.15 -38.18
N LEU A 69 41.67 -55.11 -37.53
CA LEU A 69 41.04 -54.91 -36.23
C LEU A 69 42.06 -54.60 -35.13
N ILE A 70 43.17 -55.36 -35.07
CA ILE A 70 44.27 -55.11 -34.13
C ILE A 70 44.83 -53.71 -34.36
N LYS A 71 45.10 -53.36 -35.62
CA LYS A 71 45.57 -52.01 -36.01
C LYS A 71 44.59 -50.91 -35.58
N LYS A 72 43.27 -51.14 -35.62
CA LYS A 72 42.26 -50.18 -35.11
C LYS A 72 42.39 -49.97 -33.59
N ILE A 73 42.55 -51.04 -32.83
CA ILE A 73 42.69 -50.98 -31.36
C ILE A 73 43.97 -50.23 -30.98
N GLU A 74 45.09 -50.54 -31.64
CA GLU A 74 46.36 -49.83 -31.42
C GLU A 74 46.25 -48.34 -31.76
N MET A 75 45.62 -48.01 -32.89
CA MET A 75 45.44 -46.61 -33.32
C MET A 75 44.57 -45.79 -32.36
N LEU A 76 43.54 -46.38 -31.76
CA LEU A 76 42.73 -45.73 -30.72
C LEU A 76 43.54 -45.40 -29.46
N GLY A 77 44.56 -46.21 -29.15
CA GLY A 77 45.48 -45.95 -28.04
C GLY A 77 46.54 -44.88 -28.35
N VAL A 78 46.93 -44.73 -29.62
CA VAL A 78 48.07 -43.89 -30.04
C VAL A 78 47.65 -42.50 -30.53
N THR A 79 46.50 -42.36 -31.20
CA THR A 79 46.11 -41.07 -31.80
C THR A 79 44.63 -40.75 -31.59
N LYS A 80 44.36 -39.48 -31.26
CA LYS A 80 43.01 -38.91 -31.23
C LYS A 80 42.67 -38.14 -32.51
N ASN A 81 43.50 -38.23 -33.55
CA ASN A 81 43.26 -37.53 -34.81
C ASN A 81 42.02 -38.14 -35.50
N PRO A 82 40.95 -37.36 -35.72
CA PRO A 82 39.68 -37.86 -36.25
C PRO A 82 39.81 -38.42 -37.67
N GLU A 83 40.66 -37.86 -38.54
CA GLU A 83 40.82 -38.35 -39.92
C GLU A 83 41.48 -39.73 -39.97
N LYS A 84 42.50 -39.95 -39.14
CA LYS A 84 43.20 -41.24 -39.07
C LYS A 84 42.29 -42.34 -38.51
N LEU A 85 41.46 -42.00 -37.51
CA LEU A 85 40.47 -42.91 -36.94
C LEU A 85 39.36 -43.25 -37.95
N LEU A 86 38.92 -42.28 -38.74
CA LEU A 86 37.93 -42.51 -39.80
C LEU A 86 38.49 -43.37 -40.93
N ASN A 87 39.77 -43.21 -41.29
CA ASN A 87 40.41 -44.04 -42.31
C ASN A 87 40.58 -45.50 -41.87
N ILE A 88 41.02 -45.76 -40.63
CA ILE A 88 41.13 -47.14 -40.14
C ILE A 88 39.74 -47.80 -39.99
N GLU A 89 38.71 -47.02 -39.67
CA GLU A 89 37.33 -47.50 -39.65
C GLU A 89 36.83 -47.90 -41.04
N LYS A 90 37.18 -47.14 -42.09
CA LYS A 90 36.93 -47.54 -43.48
C LYS A 90 37.70 -48.80 -43.88
N GLU A 91 38.96 -48.93 -43.47
CA GLU A 91 39.76 -50.16 -43.72
C GLU A 91 39.10 -51.41 -43.09
N VAL A 92 38.61 -51.31 -41.84
CA VAL A 92 37.89 -52.40 -41.16
C VAL A 92 36.61 -52.75 -41.92
N LEU A 93 35.84 -51.75 -42.35
CA LEU A 93 34.61 -51.97 -43.11
C LEU A 93 34.89 -52.67 -44.45
N ASN A 94 35.93 -52.26 -45.16
CA ASN A 94 36.33 -52.86 -46.43
C ASN A 94 36.79 -54.31 -46.23
N ALA A 95 37.70 -54.57 -45.28
CA ALA A 95 38.18 -55.93 -44.99
C ALA A 95 37.03 -56.86 -44.53
N GLY A 96 36.09 -56.34 -43.73
CA GLY A 96 34.89 -57.07 -43.34
C GLY A 96 33.95 -57.34 -44.51
N GLY A 97 33.85 -56.41 -45.46
CA GLY A 97 33.10 -56.57 -46.71
C GLY A 97 33.68 -57.67 -47.61
N ASP A 98 34.99 -57.64 -47.83
CA ASP A 98 35.72 -58.65 -48.61
C ASP A 98 35.53 -60.06 -48.01
N LEU A 99 35.73 -60.20 -46.69
CA LEU A 99 35.56 -61.45 -45.98
C LEU A 99 34.12 -61.98 -46.08
N LYS A 100 33.12 -61.11 -45.92
CA LYS A 100 31.71 -61.48 -46.05
C LYS A 100 31.38 -61.96 -47.46
N ASN A 101 31.92 -61.29 -48.49
CA ASN A 101 31.72 -61.69 -49.87
C ASN A 101 32.38 -63.05 -50.17
N SER A 102 33.63 -63.25 -49.72
CA SER A 102 34.34 -64.53 -49.84
C SER A 102 33.58 -65.68 -49.15
N THR A 103 33.08 -65.44 -47.93
CA THR A 103 32.27 -66.43 -47.19
C THR A 103 31.01 -66.84 -47.97
N HIS A 104 30.36 -65.87 -48.63
CA HIS A 104 29.20 -66.13 -49.48
C HIS A 104 29.58 -66.95 -50.73
N ILE A 105 30.70 -66.62 -51.38
CA ILE A 105 31.22 -67.36 -52.54
C ILE A 105 31.58 -68.80 -52.14
N PHE A 106 32.33 -68.98 -51.05
CA PHE A 106 32.69 -70.29 -50.50
C PHE A 106 31.46 -71.17 -50.23
N GLY A 107 30.46 -70.64 -49.52
CA GLY A 107 29.22 -71.36 -49.24
C GLY A 107 28.41 -71.69 -50.49
N ARG A 108 28.44 -70.83 -51.53
CA ARG A 108 27.79 -71.11 -52.81
C ARG A 108 28.52 -72.20 -53.58
N THR A 109 29.85 -72.13 -53.67
CA THR A 109 30.67 -73.12 -54.39
C THR A 109 30.55 -74.50 -53.75
N LEU A 110 30.53 -74.58 -52.42
CA LEU A 110 30.24 -75.83 -51.71
C LEU A 110 28.89 -76.42 -52.12
N LYS A 111 27.82 -75.61 -52.14
CA LYS A 111 26.47 -76.08 -52.51
C LYS A 111 26.34 -76.48 -53.98
N GLN A 112 27.07 -75.81 -54.87
CA GLN A 112 27.01 -76.05 -56.31
C GLN A 112 27.93 -77.17 -56.77
N ASN A 113 28.79 -77.69 -55.90
CA ASN A 113 29.72 -78.75 -56.26
C ASN A 113 28.93 -80.06 -56.53
N PRO A 114 28.98 -80.62 -57.76
CA PRO A 114 28.23 -81.83 -58.14
C PRO A 114 28.64 -83.07 -57.33
N LEU A 115 29.77 -83.01 -56.63
CA LEU A 115 30.35 -84.08 -55.83
C LEU A 115 30.14 -83.84 -54.32
N THR A 116 29.06 -83.16 -53.92
CA THR A 116 28.63 -83.16 -52.52
C THR A 116 27.76 -84.38 -52.23
N ALA A 117 27.78 -84.86 -50.99
CA ALA A 117 26.91 -85.94 -50.52
C ALA A 117 25.42 -85.62 -50.78
N ASP A 118 25.00 -84.37 -50.55
CA ASP A 118 23.63 -83.92 -50.81
C ASP A 118 23.24 -84.02 -52.30
N ASN A 119 24.13 -83.61 -53.21
CA ASN A 119 23.86 -83.69 -54.64
C ASN A 119 23.84 -85.15 -55.14
N LEU A 120 24.72 -86.00 -54.63
CA LEU A 120 24.71 -87.44 -54.93
C LEU A 120 23.42 -88.11 -54.43
N ASN A 121 23.04 -87.86 -53.18
CA ASN A 121 21.79 -88.37 -52.62
C ASN A 121 20.58 -87.92 -53.44
N LYS A 122 20.52 -86.63 -53.81
CA LYS A 122 19.46 -86.10 -54.67
C LYS A 122 19.41 -86.79 -56.03
N ILE A 123 20.55 -87.03 -56.68
CA ILE A 123 20.56 -87.74 -57.97
C ILE A 123 20.07 -89.19 -57.80
N GLN A 124 20.47 -89.85 -56.71
CA GLN A 124 20.00 -91.19 -56.40
C GLN A 124 18.49 -91.23 -56.17
N ASP A 125 17.95 -90.26 -55.42
CA ASP A 125 16.51 -90.10 -55.16
C ASP A 125 15.74 -89.81 -56.45
N ASP A 126 16.22 -88.89 -57.29
CA ASP A 126 15.62 -88.55 -58.58
C ASP A 126 15.60 -89.78 -59.51
N ARG A 127 16.70 -90.53 -59.56
CA ARG A 127 16.82 -91.77 -60.35
C ARG A 127 15.86 -92.85 -59.84
N ALA A 128 15.78 -93.06 -58.52
CA ALA A 128 14.84 -94.02 -57.92
C ALA A 128 13.38 -93.61 -58.16
N TYR A 129 13.07 -92.32 -58.11
CA TYR A 129 11.75 -91.81 -58.47
C TYR A 129 11.39 -92.12 -59.93
N VAL A 130 12.30 -91.86 -60.87
CA VAL A 130 12.07 -92.16 -62.29
C VAL A 130 11.89 -93.67 -62.50
N GLU A 131 12.74 -94.51 -61.90
CA GLU A 131 12.59 -95.98 -61.98
C GLU A 131 11.21 -96.42 -61.48
N ASN A 132 10.77 -95.92 -60.32
CA ASN A 132 9.46 -96.27 -59.76
C ASN A 132 8.29 -95.84 -60.67
N VAL A 133 8.35 -94.63 -61.25
CA VAL A 133 7.31 -94.13 -62.17
C VAL A 133 7.28 -94.98 -63.45
N VAL A 134 8.45 -95.29 -64.03
CA VAL A 134 8.53 -96.11 -65.25
C VAL A 134 8.08 -97.54 -64.97
N THR A 135 8.45 -98.11 -63.81
CA THR A 135 8.00 -99.45 -63.38
C THR A 135 6.48 -99.52 -63.21
N ALA A 136 5.88 -98.54 -62.52
CA ALA A 136 4.44 -98.45 -62.36
C ALA A 136 3.73 -98.33 -63.73
N THR A 137 4.27 -97.51 -64.62
CA THR A 137 3.71 -97.29 -65.97
C THR A 137 3.85 -98.53 -66.85
N MET A 138 4.99 -99.22 -66.81
CA MET A 138 5.19 -100.48 -67.53
C MET A 138 4.19 -101.54 -67.07
N THR A 139 4.01 -101.66 -65.74
CA THR A 139 3.05 -102.61 -65.16
C THR A 139 1.61 -102.28 -65.58
N GLU A 140 1.24 -100.99 -65.55
CA GLU A 140 -0.06 -100.50 -66.01
C GLU A 140 -0.30 -100.77 -67.51
N LEU A 141 0.72 -100.54 -68.36
CA LEU A 141 0.65 -100.78 -69.80
C LEU A 141 0.37 -102.25 -70.12
N VAL A 142 1.07 -103.17 -69.45
CA VAL A 142 0.90 -104.61 -69.67
C VAL A 142 -0.47 -105.10 -69.19
N GLN A 143 -0.97 -104.57 -68.06
CA GLN A 143 -2.22 -105.04 -67.46
C GLN A 143 -3.46 -104.41 -68.08
N ASN A 144 -3.42 -103.10 -68.35
CA ASN A 144 -4.60 -102.29 -68.64
C ASN A 144 -4.51 -101.54 -69.98
N CYS A 145 -3.38 -101.62 -70.69
CA CYS A 145 -3.10 -100.83 -71.90
C CYS A 145 -3.24 -99.31 -71.66
N SER A 146 -3.04 -98.83 -70.43
CA SER A 146 -3.12 -97.42 -70.04
C SER A 146 -1.80 -96.94 -69.42
N PHE A 147 -1.64 -95.62 -69.33
CA PHE A 147 -0.44 -94.95 -68.79
C PHE A 147 -0.79 -93.78 -67.86
N GLU A 148 -1.93 -93.86 -67.17
CA GLU A 148 -2.41 -92.80 -66.28
C GLU A 148 -1.43 -92.55 -65.13
N SER A 149 -0.69 -93.57 -64.65
CA SER A 149 0.34 -93.41 -63.62
C SER A 149 1.42 -92.40 -64.02
N LEU A 150 1.85 -92.43 -65.29
CA LEU A 150 2.81 -91.45 -65.81
C LEU A 150 2.19 -90.06 -65.89
N ILE A 151 0.92 -89.96 -66.31
CA ILE A 151 0.24 -88.68 -66.41
C ILE A 151 0.07 -88.05 -65.01
N GLU A 152 -0.33 -88.83 -64.01
CA GLU A 152 -0.45 -88.39 -62.62
C GLU A 152 0.89 -87.95 -62.04
N ALA A 153 1.96 -88.74 -62.25
CA ALA A 153 3.31 -88.38 -61.82
C ALA A 153 3.77 -87.04 -62.45
N VAL A 154 3.56 -86.85 -63.76
CA VAL A 154 3.89 -85.60 -64.46
C VAL A 154 3.04 -84.42 -63.96
N ARG A 155 1.74 -84.62 -63.68
CA ARG A 155 0.88 -83.58 -63.09
C ARG A 155 1.38 -83.19 -61.70
N ALA A 156 1.72 -84.17 -60.86
CA ALA A 156 2.24 -83.96 -59.52
C ALA A 156 3.58 -83.19 -59.54
N GLU A 157 4.51 -83.56 -60.43
CA GLU A 157 5.77 -82.83 -60.64
C GLU A 157 5.55 -81.37 -61.07
N LYS A 158 4.65 -81.16 -62.05
CA LYS A 158 4.31 -79.81 -62.52
C LYS A 158 3.74 -78.96 -61.39
N GLN A 159 2.84 -79.53 -60.58
CA GLN A 159 2.28 -78.84 -59.42
C GLN A 159 3.36 -78.55 -58.37
N ARG A 160 4.24 -79.51 -58.08
CA ARG A 160 5.34 -79.32 -57.13
C ARG A 160 6.27 -78.19 -57.57
N LYS A 161 6.68 -78.19 -58.84
CA LYS A 161 7.50 -77.13 -59.45
C LYS A 161 6.83 -75.76 -59.37
N ALA A 162 5.53 -75.66 -59.69
CA ALA A 162 4.78 -74.42 -59.57
C ALA A 162 4.71 -73.92 -58.12
N SER A 163 4.48 -74.83 -57.16
CA SER A 163 4.43 -74.49 -55.73
C SER A 163 5.78 -73.99 -55.20
N LEU A 164 6.88 -74.60 -55.64
CA LEU A 164 8.24 -74.16 -55.31
C LEU A 164 8.53 -72.78 -55.89
N GLN A 165 8.20 -72.54 -57.17
CA GLN A 165 8.37 -71.23 -57.80
C GLN A 165 7.56 -70.14 -57.09
N SER A 166 6.31 -70.43 -56.71
CA SER A 166 5.49 -69.50 -55.92
C SER A 166 6.12 -69.19 -54.56
N THR A 167 6.69 -70.20 -53.90
CA THR A 167 7.37 -70.04 -52.60
C THR A 167 8.63 -69.19 -52.74
N ILE A 168 9.45 -69.43 -53.77
CA ILE A 168 10.64 -68.63 -54.07
C ILE A 168 10.25 -67.17 -54.33
N GLN A 169 9.22 -66.92 -55.12
CA GLN A 169 8.77 -65.55 -55.41
C GLN A 169 8.30 -64.83 -54.13
N LYS A 170 7.51 -65.52 -53.29
CA LYS A 170 7.06 -64.99 -52.00
C LYS A 170 8.23 -64.67 -51.06
N GLU A 171 9.26 -65.53 -51.00
CA GLU A 171 10.47 -65.25 -50.22
C GLU A 171 11.19 -64.02 -50.74
N GLN A 172 11.39 -63.91 -52.06
CA GLN A 172 12.08 -62.77 -52.67
C GLN A 172 11.34 -61.45 -52.41
N ASP A 173 10.02 -61.44 -52.57
CA ASP A 173 9.21 -60.25 -52.32
C ASP A 173 9.14 -59.91 -50.83
N GLY A 174 9.05 -60.92 -49.96
CA GLY A 174 9.20 -60.77 -48.52
C GLY A 174 10.54 -60.15 -48.14
N ARG A 175 11.63 -60.62 -48.73
CA ARG A 175 12.99 -60.10 -48.50
C ARG A 175 13.16 -58.66 -48.97
N LYS A 176 12.57 -58.29 -50.11
CA LYS A 176 12.51 -56.89 -50.57
C LYS A 176 11.73 -56.03 -49.60
N LYS A 177 10.56 -56.50 -49.13
CA LYS A 177 9.72 -55.77 -48.18
C LYS A 177 10.41 -55.57 -46.83
N VAL A 178 11.11 -56.58 -46.33
CA VAL A 178 11.91 -56.47 -45.10
C VAL A 178 13.01 -55.41 -45.25
N LYS A 179 13.75 -55.40 -46.36
CA LYS A 179 14.77 -54.36 -46.62
C LYS A 179 14.16 -52.96 -46.66
N GLU A 180 13.03 -52.79 -47.34
CA GLU A 180 12.33 -51.51 -47.41
C GLU A 180 11.84 -51.03 -46.04
N LEU A 181 11.24 -51.93 -45.25
CA LEU A 181 10.81 -51.61 -43.88
C LEU A 181 11.99 -51.28 -42.96
N GLN A 182 13.12 -51.98 -43.10
CA GLN A 182 14.34 -51.66 -42.36
C GLN A 182 14.86 -50.26 -42.70
N LYS A 183 14.83 -49.88 -43.99
CA LYS A 183 15.21 -48.53 -44.42
C LYS A 183 14.28 -47.48 -43.83
N GLN A 184 12.96 -47.66 -43.96
CA GLN A 184 11.96 -46.74 -43.40
C GLN A 184 12.11 -46.59 -41.88
N LEU A 185 12.41 -47.68 -41.16
CA LEU A 185 12.64 -47.64 -39.73
C LEU A 185 13.89 -46.83 -39.35
N ILE A 186 14.97 -46.91 -40.15
CA ILE A 186 16.17 -46.09 -39.95
C ILE A 186 15.86 -44.61 -40.23
N ASP A 187 15.14 -44.32 -41.31
CA ASP A 187 14.78 -42.96 -41.70
C ASP A 187 13.90 -42.29 -40.63
N VAL A 188 12.87 -42.98 -40.14
CA VAL A 188 12.00 -42.51 -39.05
C VAL A 188 12.77 -42.30 -37.75
N LYS A 189 13.71 -43.19 -37.41
CA LYS A 189 14.57 -43.01 -36.23
C LYS A 189 15.41 -41.74 -36.33
N LYS A 190 16.01 -41.50 -37.49
CA LYS A 190 16.84 -40.31 -37.75
C LYS A 190 16.01 -39.04 -37.69
N GLU A 191 14.84 -39.03 -38.32
CA GLU A 191 13.90 -37.90 -38.28
C GLU A 191 13.49 -37.60 -36.83
N ARG A 192 13.14 -38.65 -36.07
CA ARG A 192 12.74 -38.50 -34.66
C ARG A 192 13.87 -37.96 -33.79
N GLU A 193 15.11 -38.38 -34.04
CA GLU A 193 16.28 -37.90 -33.30
C GLU A 193 16.53 -36.41 -33.56
N VAL A 194 16.40 -35.96 -34.81
CA VAL A 194 16.47 -34.53 -35.18
C VAL A 194 15.37 -33.73 -34.48
N GLU A 195 14.13 -34.23 -34.50
CA GLU A 195 12.99 -33.56 -33.84
C GLU A 195 13.19 -33.45 -32.32
N VAL A 196 13.68 -34.51 -31.68
CA VAL A 196 14.01 -34.51 -30.25
C VAL A 196 15.10 -33.48 -29.95
N GLN A 197 16.12 -33.38 -30.80
CA GLN A 197 17.20 -32.40 -30.64
C GLN A 197 16.67 -30.96 -30.77
N GLN A 198 15.86 -30.67 -31.80
CA GLN A 198 15.21 -29.36 -31.97
C GLN A 198 14.33 -28.99 -30.77
N ARG A 199 13.54 -29.94 -30.26
CA ARG A 199 12.71 -29.73 -29.07
C ARG A 199 13.55 -29.46 -27.81
N LYS A 200 14.69 -30.15 -27.65
CA LYS A 200 15.62 -29.90 -26.53
C LYS A 200 16.23 -28.50 -26.59
N GLU A 201 16.62 -28.05 -27.78
CA GLU A 201 17.13 -26.69 -28.01
C GLU A 201 16.07 -25.63 -27.68
N MET A 202 14.83 -25.84 -28.14
CA MET A 202 13.71 -24.96 -27.80
C MET A 202 13.46 -24.91 -26.29
N ILE A 203 13.49 -26.07 -25.60
CA ILE A 203 13.36 -26.13 -24.14
C ILE A 203 14.50 -25.36 -23.45
N SER A 204 15.73 -25.47 -23.95
CA SER A 204 16.87 -24.70 -23.41
C SER A 204 16.64 -23.20 -23.56
N HIS A 205 16.26 -22.75 -24.76
CA HIS A 205 16.01 -21.34 -25.03
C HIS A 205 14.88 -20.77 -24.15
N LEU A 206 13.77 -21.50 -23.99
CA LEU A 206 12.67 -21.09 -23.12
C LEU A 206 13.05 -21.07 -21.64
N LYS A 207 13.93 -21.98 -21.20
CA LYS A 207 14.46 -21.95 -19.82
C LYS A 207 15.31 -20.71 -19.58
N ASP A 208 16.16 -20.35 -20.54
CA ASP A 208 17.02 -19.16 -20.43
C ASP A 208 16.17 -17.88 -20.39
N GLN A 209 15.18 -17.75 -21.28
CA GLN A 209 14.21 -16.64 -21.26
C GLN A 209 13.45 -16.56 -19.92
N LEU A 210 12.99 -17.69 -19.39
CA LEU A 210 12.29 -17.73 -18.12
C LEU A 210 13.20 -17.30 -16.96
N GLN A 211 14.47 -17.70 -16.98
CA GLN A 211 15.43 -17.33 -15.95
C GLN A 211 15.76 -15.84 -16.03
N GLU A 212 15.94 -15.28 -17.23
CA GLU A 212 16.14 -13.85 -17.46
C GLU A 212 14.93 -13.04 -16.95
N MET A 213 13.71 -13.42 -17.35
CA MET A 213 12.49 -12.77 -16.91
C MET A 213 12.33 -12.83 -15.38
N LYS A 214 12.60 -13.98 -14.76
CA LYS A 214 12.59 -14.10 -13.29
C LYS A 214 13.59 -13.17 -12.62
N ALA A 215 14.81 -13.07 -13.14
CA ALA A 215 15.84 -12.19 -12.60
C ALA A 215 15.42 -10.72 -12.74
N LYS A 216 14.95 -10.31 -13.93
CA LYS A 216 14.47 -8.96 -14.22
C LYS A 216 13.30 -8.57 -13.33
N THR A 217 12.25 -9.39 -13.27
CA THR A 217 11.07 -9.13 -12.41
C THR A 217 11.44 -9.07 -10.92
N ASN A 218 12.38 -9.90 -10.45
CA ASN A 218 12.84 -9.84 -9.06
C ASN A 218 13.57 -8.52 -8.77
N MET A 219 14.45 -8.10 -9.68
CA MET A 219 15.18 -6.83 -9.57
C MET A 219 14.23 -5.63 -9.61
N GLU A 220 13.31 -5.60 -10.57
CA GLU A 220 12.28 -4.57 -10.69
C GLU A 220 11.38 -4.52 -9.46
N GLY A 221 10.95 -5.67 -8.95
CA GLY A 221 10.16 -5.76 -7.73
C GLY A 221 10.88 -5.18 -6.50
N LYS A 222 12.18 -5.49 -6.35
CA LYS A 222 13.02 -4.89 -5.28
C LYS A 222 13.16 -3.39 -5.45
N TYR A 223 13.37 -2.92 -6.68
CA TYR A 223 13.52 -1.50 -6.98
C TYR A 223 12.23 -0.73 -6.68
N ILE A 224 11.09 -1.19 -7.19
CA ILE A 224 9.77 -0.59 -6.96
C ILE A 224 9.46 -0.56 -5.46
N LYS A 225 9.71 -1.67 -4.75
CA LYS A 225 9.53 -1.72 -3.30
C LYS A 225 10.37 -0.66 -2.59
N LYS A 226 11.65 -0.54 -2.93
CA LYS A 226 12.54 0.46 -2.33
C LYS A 226 12.07 1.89 -2.64
N CYS A 227 11.61 2.17 -3.86
CA CYS A 227 11.04 3.46 -4.21
C CYS A 227 9.77 3.77 -3.40
N ALA A 228 8.88 2.78 -3.23
CA ALA A 228 7.68 2.93 -2.41
C ALA A 228 8.02 3.16 -0.93
N ASP A 229 8.94 2.37 -0.37
CA ASP A 229 9.40 2.51 1.02
C ASP A 229 9.99 3.90 1.27
N VAL A 230 10.82 4.42 0.35
CA VAL A 230 11.39 5.77 0.43
C VAL A 230 10.31 6.84 0.33
N ALA A 231 9.35 6.70 -0.59
CA ALA A 231 8.25 7.65 -0.75
C ALA A 231 7.36 7.70 0.52
N VAL A 232 7.05 6.55 1.10
CA VAL A 232 6.32 6.44 2.37
C VAL A 232 7.12 7.09 3.51
N ALA A 233 8.41 6.75 3.65
CA ALA A 233 9.26 7.32 4.70
C ALA A 233 9.41 8.85 4.56
N GLN A 234 9.56 9.36 3.34
CA GLN A 234 9.62 10.79 3.06
C GLN A 234 8.30 11.49 3.42
N SER A 235 7.17 10.91 3.01
CA SER A 235 5.84 11.44 3.34
C SER A 235 5.60 11.45 4.85
N GLN A 236 5.89 10.34 5.54
CA GLN A 236 5.81 10.23 6.99
C GLN A 236 6.68 11.28 7.69
N LYS A 237 7.93 11.48 7.23
CA LYS A 237 8.82 12.49 7.80
C LYS A 237 8.29 13.90 7.61
N LYS A 238 7.74 14.21 6.42
CA LYS A 238 7.12 15.51 6.14
C LYS A 238 5.92 15.74 7.07
N CYS A 239 5.01 14.77 7.16
CA CYS A 239 3.84 14.84 8.06
C CYS A 239 4.27 15.04 9.51
N PHE A 240 5.27 14.30 9.98
CA PHE A 240 5.79 14.43 11.34
C PHE A 240 6.35 15.83 11.62
N LEU A 241 7.12 16.40 10.68
CA LEU A 241 7.67 17.75 10.84
C LEU A 241 6.55 18.80 10.88
N THR A 242 5.58 18.72 9.97
CA THR A 242 4.44 19.65 9.97
C THR A 242 3.56 19.50 11.21
N GLU A 243 3.36 18.27 11.69
CA GLU A 243 2.61 18.02 12.92
C GLU A 243 3.35 18.60 14.14
N LYS A 244 4.68 18.46 14.18
CA LYS A 244 5.51 19.07 15.23
C LYS A 244 5.43 20.58 15.18
N GLU A 245 5.56 21.20 14.01
CA GLU A 245 5.45 22.66 13.85
C GLU A 245 4.09 23.18 14.35
N MET A 246 2.99 22.51 13.99
CA MET A 246 1.66 22.88 14.49
C MET A 246 1.52 22.69 16.00
N LYS A 247 2.09 21.61 16.57
CA LYS A 247 2.10 21.41 18.03
C LYS A 247 2.88 22.51 18.75
N ASP A 248 4.07 22.85 18.25
CA ASP A 248 4.89 23.93 18.80
C ASP A 248 4.15 25.29 18.70
N GLU A 249 3.37 25.52 17.64
CA GLU A 249 2.54 26.71 17.49
C GLU A 249 1.34 26.73 18.45
N ILE A 250 0.64 25.61 18.61
CA ILE A 250 -0.44 25.44 19.58
C ILE A 250 0.07 25.72 21.00
N GLU A 251 1.23 25.16 21.37
CA GLU A 251 1.84 25.41 22.67
C GLU A 251 2.17 26.90 22.86
N LYS A 252 2.76 27.56 21.86
CA LYS A 252 3.02 29.02 21.92
C LYS A 252 1.74 29.84 22.07
N LEU A 253 0.68 29.50 21.35
CA LEU A 253 -0.61 30.18 21.44
C LEU A 253 -1.29 29.95 22.79
N HIS A 254 -1.18 28.76 23.36
CA HIS A 254 -1.61 28.45 24.72
C HIS A 254 -0.88 29.34 25.73
N HIS A 255 0.45 29.43 25.67
CA HIS A 255 1.22 30.28 26.57
C HIS A 255 0.80 31.75 26.48
N LYS A 256 0.63 32.28 25.25
CA LYS A 256 0.13 33.66 25.06
C LYS A 256 -1.27 33.87 25.62
N THR A 257 -2.15 32.90 25.44
CA THR A 257 -3.52 32.96 25.96
C THR A 257 -3.53 32.93 27.49
N ASP A 258 -2.67 32.13 28.11
CA ASP A 258 -2.50 32.09 29.56
C ASP A 258 -1.91 33.39 30.11
N GLU A 259 -0.95 33.99 29.42
CA GLU A 259 -0.39 35.31 29.73
C GLU A 259 -1.45 36.42 29.66
N GLU A 260 -2.21 36.49 28.56
CA GLU A 260 -3.31 37.44 28.38
C GLU A 260 -4.41 37.23 29.42
N ASN A 261 -4.79 35.98 29.71
CA ASN A 261 -5.75 35.66 30.76
C ASN A 261 -5.27 36.12 32.14
N ARG A 262 -3.97 35.99 32.43
CA ARG A 262 -3.38 36.45 33.68
C ARG A 262 -3.38 37.98 33.76
N ALA A 263 -2.91 38.66 32.72
CA ALA A 263 -2.91 40.11 32.65
C ALA A 263 -4.34 40.67 32.78
N HIS A 264 -5.30 40.06 32.08
CA HIS A 264 -6.72 40.42 32.16
C HIS A 264 -7.27 40.26 33.59
N LYS A 265 -6.96 39.15 34.27
CA LYS A 265 -7.36 38.94 35.68
C LYS A 265 -6.75 40.00 36.61
N GLU A 266 -5.48 40.35 36.42
CA GLU A 266 -4.80 41.38 37.21
C GLU A 266 -5.40 42.78 36.95
N ILE A 267 -5.70 43.12 35.69
CA ILE A 267 -6.38 44.37 35.31
C ILE A 267 -7.80 44.42 35.91
N LEU A 268 -8.59 43.36 35.79
CA LEU A 268 -9.93 43.29 36.37
C LEU A 268 -9.88 43.47 37.88
N LYS A 269 -8.94 42.80 38.56
CA LYS A 269 -8.75 42.95 40.01
C LYS A 269 -8.42 44.40 40.38
N TYR A 270 -7.47 45.03 39.68
CA TYR A 270 -7.12 46.43 39.90
C TYR A 270 -8.33 47.37 39.69
N LEU A 271 -9.08 47.19 38.61
CA LEU A 271 -10.27 47.99 38.32
C LEU A 271 -11.36 47.80 39.38
N GLN A 272 -11.59 46.58 39.84
CA GLN A 272 -12.53 46.26 40.91
C GLN A 272 -12.12 46.90 42.24
N GLU A 273 -10.84 46.80 42.61
CA GLU A 273 -10.29 47.43 43.82
C GLU A 273 -10.45 48.95 43.76
N HIS A 274 -10.09 49.57 42.64
CA HIS A 274 -10.22 51.01 42.44
C HIS A 274 -11.70 51.46 42.42
N GLN A 275 -12.59 50.68 41.81
CA GLN A 275 -14.03 50.94 41.85
C GLN A 275 -14.55 50.88 43.29
N SER A 276 -14.21 49.85 44.06
CA SER A 276 -14.57 49.75 45.48
C SER A 276 -14.04 50.94 46.29
N ASP A 277 -12.83 51.41 46.02
CA ASP A 277 -12.27 52.58 46.71
C ASP A 277 -12.97 53.89 46.33
N LEU A 278 -13.41 54.03 45.07
CA LEU A 278 -14.25 55.15 44.64
C LEU A 278 -15.64 55.08 45.27
N GLU A 279 -16.25 53.90 45.34
CA GLU A 279 -17.54 53.67 46.02
C GLU A 279 -17.46 54.06 47.50
N LYS A 280 -16.42 53.63 48.23
CA LYS A 280 -16.18 54.05 49.62
C LYS A 280 -16.00 55.56 49.76
N LYS A 281 -15.28 56.21 48.84
CA LYS A 281 -15.12 57.68 48.83
C LYS A 281 -16.44 58.36 48.55
N LEU A 282 -17.25 57.83 47.63
CA LEU A 282 -18.58 58.34 47.33
C LEU A 282 -19.48 58.25 48.57
N ASP A 283 -19.53 57.08 49.23
CA ASP A 283 -20.29 56.87 50.46
C ASP A 283 -19.86 57.86 51.55
N PHE A 284 -18.54 58.02 51.77
CA PHE A 284 -18.00 58.99 52.70
C PHE A 284 -18.44 60.43 52.38
N TRP A 285 -18.39 60.83 51.12
CA TRP A 285 -18.81 62.18 50.71
C TRP A 285 -20.31 62.39 50.80
N ILE A 286 -21.12 61.35 50.55
CA ILE A 286 -22.58 61.39 50.76
C ILE A 286 -22.88 61.56 52.25
N GLU A 287 -22.27 60.75 53.12
CA GLU A 287 -22.46 60.83 54.57
C GLU A 287 -22.02 62.18 55.11
N LYS A 288 -20.86 62.68 54.69
CA LYS A 288 -20.37 64.00 55.07
C LYS A 288 -21.29 65.11 54.56
N TYR A 289 -21.75 65.04 53.32
CA TYR A 289 -22.67 66.01 52.75
C TYR A 289 -23.98 66.06 53.54
N GLU A 290 -24.60 64.91 53.84
CA GLU A 290 -25.83 64.87 54.63
C GLU A 290 -25.58 65.35 56.08
N THR A 291 -24.47 64.99 56.70
CA THR A 291 -24.10 65.48 58.05
C THR A 291 -23.91 67.00 58.08
N ASP A 292 -23.14 67.56 57.14
CA ASP A 292 -22.88 68.99 57.03
C ASP A 292 -24.17 69.75 56.68
N LYS A 293 -25.01 69.18 55.81
CA LYS A 293 -26.32 69.73 55.45
C LYS A 293 -27.26 69.73 56.66
N GLU A 294 -27.33 68.65 57.43
CA GLU A 294 -28.07 68.61 58.69
C GLU A 294 -27.54 69.61 59.71
N ALA A 295 -26.22 69.74 59.86
CA ALA A 295 -25.60 70.71 60.76
C ALA A 295 -25.94 72.15 60.33
N LYS A 296 -25.86 72.47 59.03
CA LYS A 296 -26.25 73.77 58.50
C LYS A 296 -27.75 74.02 58.61
N GLN A 297 -28.58 73.00 58.44
CA GLN A 297 -30.02 73.09 58.67
C GLN A 297 -30.32 73.38 60.14
N LYS A 298 -29.64 72.70 61.08
CA LYS A 298 -29.72 72.98 62.52
C LYS A 298 -29.27 74.41 62.85
N GLU A 299 -28.13 74.86 62.33
CA GLU A 299 -27.68 76.26 62.50
C GLU A 299 -28.74 77.24 61.98
N LEU A 300 -29.27 77.01 60.78
CA LEU A 300 -30.29 77.85 60.18
C LEU A 300 -31.59 77.87 60.99
N ASP A 301 -32.00 76.74 61.56
CA ASP A 301 -33.17 76.66 62.42
C ASP A 301 -32.95 77.33 63.78
N THR A 302 -31.75 77.23 64.36
CA THR A 302 -31.39 78.00 65.56
C THR A 302 -31.40 79.51 65.30
N LEU A 303 -30.89 79.95 64.14
CA LEU A 303 -30.92 81.35 63.70
C LEU A 303 -32.35 81.84 63.44
N LYS A 304 -33.22 81.00 62.87
CA LYS A 304 -34.64 81.31 62.75
C LYS A 304 -35.31 81.43 64.11
N GLN A 305 -34.99 80.55 65.06
CA GLN A 305 -35.51 80.62 66.43
C GLN A 305 -35.03 81.87 67.17
N THR A 306 -33.74 82.25 67.08
CA THR A 306 -33.24 83.49 67.69
C THR A 306 -33.85 84.71 67.03
N LYS A 307 -33.95 84.76 65.70
CA LYS A 307 -34.66 85.83 64.99
C LYS A 307 -36.12 85.94 65.45
N ALA A 308 -36.82 84.83 65.63
CA ALA A 308 -38.19 84.82 66.12
C ALA A 308 -38.29 85.37 67.56
N LYS A 309 -37.40 84.93 68.47
CA LYS A 309 -37.30 85.46 69.84
C LYS A 309 -36.96 86.94 69.90
N ASP A 310 -36.05 87.40 69.05
CA ASP A 310 -35.69 88.81 68.96
C ASP A 310 -36.82 89.65 68.37
N LEU A 311 -37.57 89.11 67.41
CA LEU A 311 -38.79 89.74 66.88
C LEU A 311 -39.86 89.87 67.98
N GLU A 312 -40.05 88.83 68.80
CA GLU A 312 -40.98 88.83 69.92
C GLU A 312 -40.58 89.88 70.97
N LYS A 313 -39.30 89.92 71.38
CA LYS A 313 -38.77 90.98 72.24
C LYS A 313 -38.95 92.38 71.65
N LEU A 314 -38.73 92.54 70.34
CA LEU A 314 -38.92 93.82 69.68
C LEU A 314 -40.39 94.23 69.68
N GLN A 315 -41.32 93.29 69.47
CA GLN A 315 -42.75 93.55 69.57
C GLN A 315 -43.17 93.94 71.00
N GLU A 316 -42.62 93.27 72.02
CA GLU A 316 -42.81 93.63 73.43
C GLU A 316 -42.27 95.03 73.75
N LEU A 317 -41.02 95.33 73.36
CA LEU A 317 -40.44 96.66 73.53
C LEU A 317 -41.25 97.72 72.79
N THR A 318 -41.75 97.42 71.58
CA THR A 318 -42.55 98.37 70.80
C THR A 318 -43.89 98.67 71.48
N LYS A 319 -44.54 97.67 72.10
CA LYS A 319 -45.72 97.89 72.95
C LYS A 319 -45.37 98.77 74.16
N LEU A 320 -44.29 98.43 74.86
CA LEU A 320 -43.82 99.18 76.02
C LEU A 320 -43.46 100.64 75.67
N TYR A 321 -42.82 100.87 74.52
CA TYR A 321 -42.52 102.21 74.03
C TYR A 321 -43.79 103.01 73.72
N LYS A 322 -44.82 102.39 73.11
CA LYS A 322 -46.11 103.05 72.89
C LYS A 322 -46.79 103.43 74.21
N GLU A 323 -46.74 102.56 75.23
CA GLU A 323 -47.26 102.84 76.57
C GLU A 323 -46.51 104.00 77.25
N TYR A 324 -45.18 104.03 77.18
CA TYR A 324 -44.38 105.13 77.72
C TYR A 324 -44.56 106.46 76.96
N GLU A 325 -44.70 106.41 75.64
CA GLU A 325 -44.93 107.61 74.84
C GLU A 325 -46.29 108.25 75.16
N GLN A 326 -47.31 107.43 75.44
CA GLN A 326 -48.61 107.90 75.91
C GLN A 326 -48.51 108.64 77.25
N ILE A 327 -47.73 108.12 78.20
CA ILE A 327 -47.46 108.75 79.52
C ILE A 327 -46.68 110.07 79.37
N VAL A 328 -45.68 110.13 78.48
CA VAL A 328 -44.85 111.34 78.28
C VAL A 328 -45.65 112.46 77.60
N VAL A 329 -46.55 112.12 76.68
CA VAL A 329 -47.45 113.12 76.06
C VAL A 329 -48.42 113.70 77.09
N GLU A 330 -48.92 112.88 78.01
CA GLU A 330 -49.78 113.34 79.12
C GLU A 330 -49.04 114.30 80.07
N ASP A 331 -47.83 113.99 80.53
CA ASP A 331 -47.03 114.88 81.42
C ASP A 331 -46.65 116.21 80.73
N ARG A 332 -46.44 116.19 79.41
CA ARG A 332 -46.08 117.38 78.62
C ARG A 332 -47.26 118.35 78.46
N ILE A 333 -48.49 117.84 78.35
CA ILE A 333 -49.70 118.69 78.29
C ILE A 333 -49.98 119.31 79.66
N GLU A 334 -49.71 118.59 80.74
CA GLU A 334 -49.96 119.04 82.12
C GLU A 334 -48.99 120.15 82.55
N LYS A 335 -47.69 120.04 82.22
CA LYS A 335 -46.69 121.10 82.46
C LYS A 335 -46.95 122.39 81.68
N GLU A 336 -47.44 122.31 80.45
CA GLU A 336 -47.70 123.49 79.62
C GLU A 336 -48.92 124.29 80.12
N LYS A 337 -49.93 123.62 80.69
CA LYS A 337 -51.09 124.27 81.35
C LYS A 337 -50.69 124.99 82.64
N ALA A 338 -49.76 124.45 83.41
CA ALA A 338 -49.28 125.07 84.65
C ALA A 338 -48.48 126.38 84.40
N ARG A 339 -47.70 126.45 83.30
CA ARG A 339 -46.90 127.64 82.96
C ARG A 339 -47.76 128.86 82.58
N ARG A 340 -48.83 128.66 81.79
CA ARG A 340 -49.72 129.76 81.37
C ARG A 340 -50.48 130.40 82.53
N LYS A 341 -50.80 129.64 83.59
CA LYS A 341 -51.51 130.15 84.77
C LYS A 341 -50.64 131.11 85.61
N ALA A 342 -49.35 130.80 85.73
CA ALA A 342 -48.39 131.62 86.47
C ALA A 342 -48.04 132.97 85.78
N GLU A 343 -48.09 133.03 84.44
CA GLU A 343 -47.85 134.27 83.68
C GLU A 343 -49.01 135.26 83.80
N GLN A 344 -50.26 134.79 83.91
CA GLN A 344 -51.44 135.64 84.06
C GLN A 344 -51.45 136.38 85.43
N GLU A 345 -51.15 135.66 86.52
CA GLU A 345 -51.13 136.19 87.89
C GLU A 345 -50.03 137.25 88.11
N ALA A 346 -48.92 137.15 87.38
CA ALA A 346 -47.81 138.12 87.46
C ALA A 346 -48.14 139.49 86.84
N ILE A 347 -49.04 139.53 85.85
CA ILE A 347 -49.46 140.77 85.16
C ILE A 347 -50.49 141.54 86.02
N GLU A 348 -51.39 140.82 86.69
CA GLU A 348 -52.41 141.39 87.60
C GLU A 348 -51.78 142.04 88.85
N LEU A 349 -50.68 141.48 89.36
CA LEU A 349 -49.92 142.06 90.47
C LEU A 349 -49.18 143.36 90.09
N LYS A 350 -48.75 143.49 88.83
CA LYS A 350 -48.10 144.72 88.32
C LYS A 350 -49.08 145.87 88.10
N ALA A 351 -50.34 145.59 87.77
CA ALA A 351 -51.40 146.58 87.60
C ALA A 351 -51.87 147.17 88.95
N SER A 352 -51.98 146.34 89.99
CA SER A 352 -52.43 146.76 91.32
C SER A 352 -51.44 147.69 92.05
N ILE A 353 -50.12 147.52 91.84
CA ILE A 353 -49.08 148.38 92.44
C ILE A 353 -49.06 149.79 91.82
N LYS A 354 -49.38 149.95 90.53
CA LYS A 354 -49.48 151.27 89.85
C LYS A 354 -50.70 152.08 90.30
N LEU A 355 -51.80 151.40 90.66
CA LEU A 355 -53.01 152.04 91.18
C LEU A 355 -52.80 152.57 92.61
N GLN A 356 -52.05 151.84 93.44
CA GLN A 356 -51.74 152.24 94.82
C GLN A 356 -50.78 153.44 94.93
N SER A 357 -49.90 153.66 93.95
CA SER A 357 -48.96 154.80 93.96
C SER A 357 -49.61 156.11 93.50
N TRP A 358 -50.63 156.06 92.63
CA TRP A 358 -51.38 157.23 92.18
C TRP A 358 -52.30 157.82 93.26
N TRP A 359 -53.02 156.98 94.01
CA TRP A 359 -53.94 157.44 95.07
C TRP A 359 -53.21 158.09 96.27
N ARG A 360 -51.99 157.61 96.59
CA ARG A 360 -51.15 158.17 97.66
C ARG A 360 -50.68 159.60 97.37
N GLY A 361 -50.53 159.99 96.10
CA GLY A 361 -50.15 161.36 95.72
C GLY A 361 -51.31 162.37 95.72
N VAL A 362 -52.56 161.90 95.62
CA VAL A 362 -53.77 162.74 95.64
C VAL A 362 -54.18 163.08 97.08
N MET A 363 -53.96 162.17 98.03
CA MET A 363 -54.29 162.37 99.44
C MET A 363 -53.49 163.50 100.14
N VAL A 364 -52.24 163.78 99.75
CA VAL A 364 -51.42 164.78 100.47
C VAL A 364 -51.63 166.22 99.97
N ARG A 365 -51.94 166.43 98.68
CA ARG A 365 -52.15 167.78 98.12
C ARG A 365 -53.52 168.41 98.45
N LYS A 366 -54.42 167.68 99.12
CA LYS A 366 -55.80 168.11 99.41
C LYS A 366 -56.21 168.14 100.90
N GLY A 367 -55.27 168.00 101.85
CA GLY A 367 -55.49 168.47 103.23
C GLY A 367 -56.42 167.64 104.15
N PHE A 368 -56.54 166.33 103.98
CA PHE A 368 -57.16 165.43 104.99
C PHE A 368 -56.06 164.58 105.68
N GLY A 369 -55.84 164.81 106.98
CA GLY A 369 -54.70 164.30 107.79
C GLY A 369 -54.79 162.81 108.23
N PRO A 370 -54.13 162.37 109.34
CA PRO A 370 -53.09 163.01 110.16
C PRO A 370 -51.77 162.21 110.26
N PHE A 371 -50.70 162.86 110.73
CA PHE A 371 -49.38 162.26 110.99
C PHE A 371 -49.38 161.29 112.17
N GLY A 372 -48.73 160.13 112.02
CA GLY A 372 -48.50 159.17 113.11
C GLY A 372 -47.22 158.37 112.92
N LYS A 373 -46.21 158.67 113.74
CA LYS A 373 -44.83 158.16 113.73
C LYS A 373 -44.71 156.70 114.20
N LYS A 374 -43.46 156.19 114.03
CA LYS A 374 -42.77 155.18 114.87
C LYS A 374 -43.19 153.72 114.60
N LYS A 375 -42.34 152.70 114.73
CA LYS A 375 -40.88 152.52 114.87
C LYS A 375 -40.70 150.99 114.95
N LYS A 376 -39.67 150.49 114.27
CA LYS A 376 -38.67 149.54 114.82
C LYS A 376 -39.03 148.09 115.17
N LYS A 377 -38.00 147.29 114.82
CA LYS A 377 -37.36 146.18 115.58
C LYS A 377 -38.00 144.81 115.41
N ARG A 378 -37.29 143.68 115.51
CA ARG A 378 -35.86 143.24 115.46
C ARG A 378 -35.94 141.78 115.93
N GLY A 379 -35.14 140.89 115.37
CA GLY A 379 -34.83 139.55 115.92
C GLY A 379 -34.89 138.50 114.81
N LYS A 380 -33.82 137.91 114.27
CA LYS A 380 -32.46 137.56 114.74
C LYS A 380 -32.41 136.41 115.76
N GLY A 381 -32.44 135.17 115.25
CA GLY A 381 -31.83 133.97 115.84
C GLY A 381 -31.47 133.01 114.68
N LYS A 382 -30.19 132.77 114.32
CA LYS A 382 -29.12 131.95 114.93
C LYS A 382 -29.37 130.43 114.91
N GLY A 383 -28.61 129.74 114.05
CA GLY A 383 -28.34 128.29 114.03
C GLY A 383 -27.78 127.88 112.64
N LYS A 384 -26.46 127.92 112.34
CA LYS A 384 -25.40 126.91 112.62
C LYS A 384 -25.79 125.55 111.98
N LYS A 385 -25.09 124.92 111.01
CA LYS A 385 -23.66 124.53 110.86
C LYS A 385 -23.52 123.85 109.46
N LYS A 386 -22.66 124.27 108.52
CA LYS A 386 -21.22 123.95 108.24
C LYS A 386 -20.92 122.51 107.70
N GLY A 387 -20.38 122.43 106.47
CA GLY A 387 -19.64 121.31 105.84
C GLY A 387 -19.99 121.13 104.35
N LYS A 388 -19.30 121.69 103.34
CA LYS A 388 -17.95 121.45 102.77
C LYS A 388 -17.85 120.13 101.96
N GLY A 389 -17.68 120.21 100.63
CA GLY A 389 -17.11 119.13 99.81
C GLY A 389 -17.51 119.06 98.33
N LYS A 390 -16.53 119.34 97.43
CA LYS A 390 -16.21 118.78 96.08
C LYS A 390 -17.25 117.86 95.40
N GLY A 391 -17.51 117.88 94.09
CA GLY A 391 -16.62 118.12 92.95
C GLY A 391 -16.33 116.81 92.20
N GLY A 392 -16.84 116.66 90.97
CA GLY A 392 -16.43 115.70 89.91
C GLY A 392 -16.78 114.21 90.15
N LYS A 393 -17.07 113.36 89.15
CA LYS A 393 -16.89 113.44 87.69
C LYS A 393 -17.70 112.29 87.04
N LYS A 394 -18.17 112.56 85.82
CA LYS A 394 -18.43 111.67 84.64
C LYS A 394 -18.22 110.15 84.81
N GLY A 395 -19.00 109.26 84.23
CA GLY A 395 -20.05 109.40 83.22
C GLY A 395 -20.31 108.08 82.49
N LYS A 396 -21.54 107.98 81.95
CA LYS A 396 -22.03 107.24 80.75
C LYS A 396 -21.43 105.85 80.44
N LYS A 397 -22.25 104.80 80.42
CA LYS A 397 -23.01 104.37 79.23
C LYS A 397 -22.15 104.29 77.95
N LYS A 398 -21.76 103.09 77.57
CA LYS A 398 -22.50 102.38 76.52
C LYS A 398 -22.76 100.95 76.98
#